data_AF-A0A6N9DZ31-F1
#
_entry.id   AF-A0A6N9DZ31-F1
#
_cell.length_a   1.000
_cell.length_b   1.000
_cell.length_c   1.000
_cell.angle_alpha   90.00
_cell.angle_beta   90.00
_cell.angle_gamma   90.00
#
_symmetry.space_group_name_H-M   'P 1'
#
loop_
_entity.id
_entity.type
_entity.pdbx_description
1 polymer ?
#
loop_
_entity_poly.entity_id
_entity_poly.type
_entity_poly.pdbx_seq_one_letter_code
_entity_poly.pdbx_strand_id
1 'polypeptide(L)'
;MGNSDNTEAGRVDFHYIKSNDFRTIFCDAIWGGVTPRNYITMSVCSERFPIPQKTTHQVQENGALGGEDLSKRETRRGIVREVGVAVVMDLGMARSMVEWLEEHIRSIENPQRQESIVENGQ
;
A
#
# COMPACT_ATOMS: atom_id res chain seq x y z
N MET A 1 14.37 30.91 -47.34
CA MET A 1 14.08 31.51 -46.03
C MET A 1 13.06 30.64 -45.33
N GLY A 2 13.46 30.02 -44.22
CA GLY A 2 12.57 29.20 -43.41
C GLY A 2 11.66 30.03 -42.53
N ASN A 3 10.52 29.45 -42.17
CA ASN A 3 9.91 29.71 -40.88
C ASN A 3 9.77 28.35 -40.20
N SER A 4 10.60 28.17 -39.17
CA SER A 4 10.50 27.10 -38.20
C SER A 4 9.20 27.33 -37.40
N ASP A 5 8.22 26.45 -37.59
CA ASP A 5 7.13 26.28 -36.62
C ASP A 5 7.75 25.81 -35.29
N ASN A 6 8.13 26.78 -34.46
CA ASN A 6 8.48 26.54 -33.08
C ASN A 6 7.17 26.26 -32.33
N THR A 7 6.71 25.02 -32.41
CA THR A 7 5.58 24.54 -31.60
C THR A 7 6.13 24.39 -30.18
N GLU A 8 6.07 25.46 -29.38
CA GLU A 8 6.34 25.34 -27.95
C GLU A 8 5.34 24.33 -27.37
N ALA A 9 5.86 23.21 -26.87
CA ALA A 9 5.06 22.18 -26.26
C ALA A 9 4.23 22.79 -25.11
N GLY A 10 2.90 22.69 -25.20
CA GLY A 10 2.00 23.21 -24.17
C GLY A 10 2.30 22.58 -22.81
N ARG A 11 2.35 23.42 -21.77
CA ARG A 11 2.51 22.97 -20.38
C ARG A 11 1.13 22.76 -19.76
N VAL A 12 1.00 21.74 -18.91
CA VAL A 12 -0.22 21.44 -18.15
C VAL A 12 0.12 21.17 -16.70
N ASP A 13 -0.62 21.82 -15.80
CA ASP A 13 -0.47 21.65 -14.35
C ASP A 13 -1.51 20.67 -13.80
N PHE A 14 -1.08 19.79 -12.91
CA PHE A 14 -1.95 18.87 -12.18
C PHE A 14 -1.92 19.18 -10.69
N HIS A 15 -3.10 19.46 -10.12
CA HIS A 15 -3.27 19.66 -8.69
C HIS A 15 -3.87 18.40 -8.05
N TYR A 16 -3.18 17.86 -7.05
CA TYR A 16 -3.63 16.67 -6.33
C TYR A 16 -4.32 17.07 -5.04
N ILE A 17 -5.56 16.62 -4.86
CA ILE A 17 -6.36 16.84 -3.64
C ILE A 17 -6.54 15.48 -2.95
N LYS A 18 -6.23 15.41 -1.67
CA LYS A 18 -6.48 14.21 -0.86
C LYS A 18 -7.99 14.01 -0.73
N SER A 19 -8.47 12.80 -1.03
CA SER A 19 -9.84 12.42 -0.72
C SER A 19 -10.04 12.29 0.80
N ASN A 20 -11.29 12.26 1.25
CA ASN A 20 -11.61 12.09 2.67
C ASN A 20 -11.07 10.77 3.25
N ASP A 21 -10.94 9.74 2.42
CA ASP A 21 -10.45 8.41 2.81
C ASP A 21 -8.96 8.21 2.51
N PHE A 22 -8.23 9.28 2.16
CA PHE A 22 -6.79 9.19 1.91
C PHE A 22 -6.08 8.72 3.16
N ARG A 23 -5.40 7.57 3.05
CA ARG A 23 -4.60 6.99 4.13
C ARG A 23 -3.40 6.25 3.59
N THR A 24 -2.32 6.23 4.36
CA THR A 24 -1.22 5.30 4.16
C THR A 24 -1.55 4.01 4.88
N ILE A 25 -1.38 2.87 4.21
CA ILE A 25 -1.51 1.54 4.81
C ILE A 25 -0.20 0.78 4.69
N PHE A 26 0.11 -0.02 5.70
CA PHE A 26 1.19 -0.99 5.61
C PHE A 26 0.77 -2.15 4.68
N CYS A 27 1.70 -2.61 3.85
CA CYS A 27 1.49 -3.67 2.86
C CYS A 27 2.63 -4.68 2.95
N ASP A 28 2.32 -5.91 3.35
CA ASP A 28 3.24 -7.06 3.30
C ASP A 28 2.71 -8.22 2.45
N ALA A 29 1.46 -8.14 2.01
CA ALA A 29 0.83 -9.12 1.16
C ALA A 29 -0.11 -8.46 0.15
N ILE A 30 -0.21 -9.09 -1.02
CA ILE A 30 -1.19 -8.74 -2.05
C ILE A 30 -2.12 -9.95 -2.24
N TRP A 31 -3.42 -9.70 -2.30
CA TRP A 31 -4.42 -10.71 -2.62
C TRP A 31 -5.32 -10.22 -3.74
N GLY A 32 -5.60 -11.05 -4.73
CA GLY A 32 -6.35 -10.60 -5.89
C GLY A 32 -6.55 -11.67 -6.94
N GLY A 33 -7.06 -11.25 -8.08
CA GLY A 33 -7.32 -12.13 -9.20
C GLY A 33 -7.97 -11.42 -10.38
N VAL A 34 -8.10 -12.17 -11.47
CA VAL A 34 -8.76 -11.70 -12.70
C VAL A 34 -10.25 -11.99 -12.59
N THR A 35 -11.07 -10.98 -12.86
CA THR A 35 -12.52 -11.10 -12.90
C THR A 35 -12.97 -11.75 -14.22
N PRO A 36 -14.21 -12.28 -14.31
CA PRO A 36 -14.75 -12.79 -15.58
C PRO A 36 -14.81 -11.76 -16.72
N ARG A 37 -14.66 -10.45 -16.41
CA ARG A 37 -14.63 -9.35 -17.38
C ARG A 37 -13.22 -8.86 -17.71
N ASN A 38 -12.18 -9.64 -17.36
CA ASN A 38 -10.77 -9.31 -17.59
C ASN A 38 -10.26 -8.06 -16.87
N TYR A 39 -10.98 -7.57 -15.84
CA TYR A 39 -10.39 -6.65 -14.87
C TYR A 39 -9.54 -7.41 -13.86
N ILE A 40 -8.50 -6.75 -13.34
CA ILE A 40 -7.63 -7.24 -12.29
C ILE A 40 -8.04 -6.58 -10.97
N THR A 41 -8.35 -7.40 -9.98
CA THR A 41 -8.55 -6.96 -8.60
C THR A 41 -7.26 -7.14 -7.83
N MET A 42 -6.81 -6.11 -7.14
CA MET A 42 -5.61 -6.15 -6.30
C MET A 42 -5.94 -5.55 -4.93
N SER A 43 -5.89 -6.38 -3.90
CA SER A 43 -6.08 -5.99 -2.51
C SER A 43 -4.74 -5.90 -1.81
N VAL A 44 -4.51 -4.76 -1.15
CA VAL A 44 -3.36 -4.52 -0.29
C VAL A 44 -3.69 -4.99 1.12
N CYS A 45 -2.83 -5.86 1.64
CA CYS A 45 -3.05 -6.55 2.90
C CYS A 45 -1.89 -6.34 3.88
N SER A 46 -2.22 -6.42 5.17
CA SER A 46 -1.25 -6.59 6.25
C SER A 46 -1.49 -7.91 6.97
N GLU A 47 -0.43 -8.65 7.26
CA GLU A 47 -0.49 -9.90 8.00
C GLU A 47 -0.12 -9.71 9.47
N ARG A 48 -0.88 -10.34 10.36
CA ARG A 48 -0.58 -10.36 11.79
C ARG A 48 -1.10 -11.61 12.48
N PHE A 49 -0.57 -11.84 13.68
CA PHE A 49 -1.22 -12.76 14.60
C PHE A 49 -2.59 -12.21 15.07
N PRO A 50 -3.59 -13.08 15.27
CA PRO A 50 -4.88 -12.65 15.77
C PRO A 50 -4.76 -11.97 17.13
N ILE A 51 -5.43 -10.83 17.26
CA ILE A 51 -5.60 -10.16 18.55
C ILE A 51 -6.63 -10.98 19.36
N PRO A 52 -6.39 -11.23 20.66
CA PRO A 52 -7.37 -11.88 21.52
C PRO A 52 -8.73 -11.16 21.46
N GLN A 53 -9.81 -11.93 21.34
CA GLN A 53 -11.18 -11.41 21.39
C GLN A 53 -11.61 -11.12 22.84
N LYS A 54 -11.01 -11.83 23.80
CA LYS A 54 -11.22 -11.63 25.24
C LYS A 54 -10.00 -12.07 26.03
N THR A 55 -9.58 -11.23 26.96
CA THR A 55 -8.64 -11.57 28.04
C THR A 55 -9.38 -11.51 29.37
N THR A 56 -8.98 -12.34 30.34
CA THR A 56 -9.57 -12.35 31.68
C THR A 56 -8.47 -12.06 32.68
N HIS A 57 -8.70 -11.14 33.61
CA HIS A 57 -7.73 -10.77 34.65
C HIS A 57 -8.31 -11.03 36.02
N GLN A 58 -7.45 -11.32 36.99
CA GLN A 58 -7.85 -11.35 38.39
C GLN A 58 -8.09 -9.92 38.89
N VAL A 59 -9.01 -9.76 39.83
CA VAL A 59 -9.21 -8.50 40.56
C VAL A 59 -8.92 -8.77 42.02
N GLN A 60 -7.97 -8.04 42.58
CA GLN A 60 -7.57 -8.16 43.99
C GLN A 60 -8.62 -7.49 44.89
N GLU A 61 -8.60 -7.80 46.19
CA GLU A 61 -9.55 -7.25 47.16
C GLU A 61 -9.47 -5.72 47.30
N ASN A 62 -8.30 -5.14 47.06
CA ASN A 62 -8.10 -3.69 47.02
C ASN A 62 -8.56 -3.05 45.69
N GLY A 63 -9.17 -3.82 44.79
CA GLY A 63 -9.63 -3.37 43.47
C GLY A 63 -8.54 -3.31 42.40
N ALA A 64 -7.29 -3.67 42.70
CA ALA A 64 -6.21 -3.68 41.72
C ALA A 64 -6.35 -4.83 40.71
N LEU A 65 -5.95 -4.58 39.46
CA LEU A 65 -5.90 -5.60 38.42
C LEU A 65 -4.69 -6.52 38.63
N GLY A 66 -4.93 -7.82 38.68
CA GLY A 66 -3.90 -8.86 38.72
C GLY A 66 -3.46 -9.34 37.34
N GLY A 67 -2.68 -10.42 37.32
CA GLY A 67 -2.24 -11.07 36.09
C GLY A 67 -3.38 -11.61 35.23
N GLU A 68 -3.11 -11.82 33.95
CA GLU A 68 -4.04 -12.44 33.03
C GLU A 68 -4.15 -13.95 33.28
N ASP A 69 -5.38 -14.47 33.30
CA ASP A 69 -5.69 -15.89 33.26
C ASP A 69 -5.67 -16.38 31.80
N LEU A 70 -4.50 -16.83 31.35
CA LEU A 70 -4.28 -17.31 29.99
C LEU A 70 -5.17 -18.50 29.60
N SER A 71 -5.66 -19.28 30.57
CA SER A 71 -6.56 -20.42 30.30
C SER A 71 -7.95 -19.98 29.80
N LYS A 72 -8.32 -18.72 30.10
CA LYS A 72 -9.59 -18.09 29.69
C LYS A 72 -9.43 -17.12 28.54
N ARG A 73 -8.24 -17.05 27.92
CA ARG A 73 -8.01 -16.22 26.74
C ARG A 73 -8.74 -16.83 25.54
N GLU A 74 -9.55 -16.02 24.88
CA GLU A 74 -10.23 -16.41 23.64
C GLU A 74 -9.53 -15.71 22.47
N THR A 75 -8.81 -16.47 21.64
CA THR A 75 -8.12 -15.96 20.45
C THR A 75 -8.49 -16.81 19.25
N ARG A 76 -8.64 -16.18 18.08
CA ARG A 76 -8.82 -16.91 16.82
C ARG A 76 -7.58 -17.75 16.50
N ARG A 77 -7.73 -18.87 15.80
CA ARG A 77 -6.60 -19.65 15.28
C ARG A 77 -6.21 -19.17 13.87
N GLY A 78 -4.93 -19.28 13.53
CA GLY A 78 -4.39 -18.96 12.20
C GLY A 78 -3.73 -17.59 12.11
N ILE A 79 -3.44 -17.15 10.89
CA ILE A 79 -2.89 -15.82 10.55
C ILE A 79 -4.05 -14.94 10.11
N VAL A 80 -4.09 -13.69 10.58
CA VAL A 80 -5.04 -12.70 10.10
C VAL A 80 -4.38 -11.92 8.98
N ARG A 81 -5.02 -11.92 7.81
CA ARG A 81 -4.71 -10.99 6.72
C ARG A 81 -5.79 -9.92 6.69
N GLU A 82 -5.42 -8.70 7.07
CA GLU A 82 -6.31 -7.55 7.06
C GLU A 82 -6.22 -6.86 5.71
N VAL A 83 -7.34 -6.88 4.97
CA VAL A 83 -7.48 -6.20 3.69
C VAL A 83 -7.76 -4.72 3.95
N GLY A 84 -6.82 -3.87 3.57
CA GLY A 84 -6.95 -2.42 3.75
C GLY A 84 -7.73 -1.78 2.60
N VAL A 85 -7.21 -1.90 1.38
CA VAL A 85 -7.78 -1.27 0.18
C VAL A 85 -7.70 -2.27 -0.96
N ALA A 86 -8.74 -2.29 -1.81
CA ALA A 86 -8.72 -3.02 -3.07
C ALA A 86 -8.87 -2.04 -4.23
N VAL A 87 -8.07 -2.23 -5.26
CA VAL A 87 -8.19 -1.52 -6.54
C VAL A 87 -8.62 -2.48 -7.62
N VAL A 88 -9.42 -1.98 -8.56
CA VAL A 88 -9.85 -2.71 -9.75
C VAL A 88 -9.32 -1.97 -10.96
N MET A 89 -8.56 -2.67 -11.79
CA MET A 89 -7.87 -2.09 -12.94
C MET A 89 -8.19 -2.89 -14.19
N ASP A 90 -8.20 -2.22 -15.34
CA ASP A 90 -8.09 -2.94 -16.61
C ASP A 90 -6.64 -3.39 -16.86
N LEU A 91 -6.43 -4.08 -17.98
CA LEU A 91 -5.10 -4.57 -18.36
C LEU A 91 -4.11 -3.43 -18.63
N GLY A 92 -4.56 -2.32 -19.22
CA GLY A 92 -3.69 -1.20 -19.57
C GLY A 92 -3.13 -0.55 -18.31
N MET A 93 -4.01 -0.24 -17.36
CA MET A 93 -3.64 0.38 -16.09
C MET A 93 -2.78 -0.55 -15.22
N ALA A 94 -3.08 -1.85 -15.22
CA ALA A 94 -2.25 -2.83 -14.52
C ALA A 94 -0.82 -2.89 -15.09
N ARG A 95 -0.64 -2.78 -16.41
CA ARG A 95 0.68 -2.72 -17.04
C ARG A 95 1.43 -1.45 -16.64
N SER A 96 0.79 -0.29 -16.75
CA SER A 96 1.40 0.98 -16.33
C SER A 96 1.82 0.96 -14.85
N MET A 97 1.01 0.34 -13.98
CA MET A 97 1.37 0.17 -12.57
C MET A 97 2.60 -0.72 -12.39
N VAL A 98 2.69 -1.85 -13.10
CA VAL A 98 3.86 -2.75 -13.05
C VAL A 98 5.12 -2.03 -13.53
N GLU A 99 5.05 -1.34 -14.66
CA GLU A 99 6.18 -0.58 -15.21
C GLU A 99 6.68 0.48 -14.23
N TRP A 100 5.75 1.23 -13.62
CA TRP A 100 6.08 2.22 -12.59
C TRP A 100 6.73 1.58 -11.35
N LEU A 101 6.18 0.46 -10.85
CA LEU A 101 6.75 -0.25 -9.70
C LEU A 101 8.16 -0.78 -10.00
N GLU A 102 8.36 -1.39 -11.16
CA GLU A 102 9.65 -1.92 -11.57
C GLU A 102 10.71 -0.82 -11.72
N GLU A 103 10.34 0.34 -12.25
CA GLU A 103 11.24 1.49 -12.34
C GLU A 103 11.76 1.90 -10.96
N HIS A 104 10.86 1.99 -9.97
CA HIS A 104 11.21 2.36 -8.61
C HIS A 104 12.05 1.28 -7.92
N ILE A 105 11.71 0.00 -8.10
CA ILE A 105 12.51 -1.12 -7.60
C ILE A 105 13.93 -1.04 -8.18
N ARG A 106 14.08 -0.91 -9.50
CA ARG A 106 15.39 -0.79 -10.16
C ARG A 106 16.19 0.40 -9.65
N SER A 107 15.53 1.52 -9.35
CA SER A 107 16.19 2.71 -8.79
C SER A 107 16.78 2.48 -7.41
N ILE A 108 16.10 1.68 -6.57
CA ILE A 108 16.55 1.32 -5.22
C ILE A 108 17.67 0.28 -5.28
N GLU A 109 17.55 -0.70 -6.18
CA GLU A 109 18.56 -1.75 -6.36
C GLU A 109 19.85 -1.22 -7.00
N ASN A 110 19.78 -0.17 -7.83
CA ASN A 110 20.92 0.41 -8.55
C ASN A 110 21.09 1.92 -8.28
N PRO A 111 21.50 2.31 -7.05
CA PRO A 111 21.51 3.70 -6.61
C PRO A 111 22.47 4.61 -7.40
N GLN A 112 23.49 4.04 -8.07
CA GLN A 112 24.50 4.77 -8.85
C GLN A 112 23.97 5.45 -10.12
N ARG A 113 22.70 5.21 -10.49
CA ARG A 113 22.06 5.80 -11.70
C ARG A 113 21.39 7.15 -11.46
N GLN A 114 21.29 7.61 -10.20
CA GLN A 114 20.55 8.82 -9.84
C GLN A 114 21.40 10.11 -9.79
N GLU A 115 22.71 10.01 -9.57
CA GLU A 115 23.58 11.19 -9.42
C GLU A 115 23.70 12.02 -10.72
N SER A 116 23.52 11.42 -11.90
CA SER A 116 23.68 12.12 -13.19
C SER A 116 22.47 12.96 -13.64
N ILE A 117 21.30 12.81 -12.98
CA ILE A 117 20.06 13.52 -13.35
C ILE A 117 19.88 14.79 -12.51
N VAL A 118 20.38 14.82 -11.28
CA VAL A 118 20.20 15.97 -10.37
C VAL A 118 21.15 17.13 -10.71
N GLU A 119 22.34 16.86 -11.25
CA GLU A 119 23.31 17.93 -11.58
C GLU A 119 22.98 18.74 -12.84
N ASN A 120 22.10 18.26 -13.72
CA ASN A 120 21.78 18.94 -14.99
C ASN A 120 20.42 19.70 -14.97
N GLY A 121 19.83 19.87 -13.78
CA GLY A 121 18.48 20.41 -13.62
C GLY A 121 18.35 21.67 -12.75
N GLN A 122 19.43 22.41 -12.50
CA GLN A 122 19.40 23.73 -11.83
C GLN A 122 19.53 24.88 -12.82
#